data_AF-A0A7J4FCG3-F1
#
_entry.id   AF-A0A7J4FCG3-F1
#
_cell.length_a   1.000
_cell.length_b   1.000
_cell.length_c   1.000
_cell.angle_alpha   90.00
_cell.angle_beta   90.00
_cell.angle_gamma   90.00
#
_symmetry.space_group_name_H-M   'P 1'
#
loop_
_entity.id
_entity.type
_entity.pdbx_description
1 polymer ?
#
loop_
_entity_poly.entity_id
_entity_poly.type
_entity_poly.pdbx_seq_one_letter_code
_entity_poly.pdbx_strand_id
1 'polypeptide(L)' 'MVKYVNISLPKPLYDRLSKALEGSGYRSPTEYIVYLIRRFLPELESEDRERRLRALGYK' A
#
# COMPACT_ATOMS: atom_id res chain seq x y z
N MET A 1 -12.43 15.66 10.51
CA MET A 1 -11.91 15.92 9.15
C MET A 1 -10.70 15.01 8.94
N VAL A 2 -10.66 14.23 7.85
CA VAL A 2 -9.50 13.36 7.57
C VAL A 2 -8.33 14.24 7.14
N LYS A 3 -7.16 14.04 7.75
CA LYS A 3 -5.91 14.73 7.36
C LYS A 3 -5.16 13.85 6.38
N TYR A 4 -4.74 14.42 5.24
CA TYR A 4 -3.96 13.73 4.22
C TYR A 4 -2.49 14.15 4.30
N VAL A 5 -1.62 13.23 3.90
CA VAL A 5 -0.17 13.45 3.79
C VAL A 5 0.27 13.16 2.36
N ASN A 6 1.33 13.82 1.91
CA ASN A 6 1.94 13.57 0.61
C ASN A 6 3.08 12.54 0.78
N ILE A 7 3.14 11.58 -0.14
CA ILE A 7 4.21 10.57 -0.19
C ILE A 7 4.95 10.75 -1.52
N SER A 8 6.26 10.92 -1.46
CA SER A 8 7.10 10.94 -2.66
C SER A 8 7.27 9.52 -3.19
N LEU A 9 6.85 9.28 -4.43
CA LEU A 9 6.97 8.00 -5.12
C LEU A 9 7.76 8.20 -6.43
N PRO A 10 8.69 7.29 -6.79
CA PRO A 10 9.31 7.33 -8.11
C PRO A 10 8.25 7.33 -9.20
N LYS A 11 8.25 8.35 -10.06
CA LYS A 11 7.28 8.50 -11.14
C LYS A 11 7.13 7.23 -12.00
N PRO A 12 8.21 6.51 -12.37
CA PRO A 12 8.06 5.27 -13.13
C PRO A 12 7.27 4.18 -12.41
N LEU A 13 7.33 4.13 -11.07
CA LEU A 13 6.56 3.17 -10.28
C LEU A 13 5.07 3.54 -10.28
N TYR A 14 4.77 4.84 -10.08
CA TYR A 14 3.41 5.35 -10.12
C TYR A 14 2.75 5.10 -11.47
N ASP A 15 3.45 5.39 -12.57
CA ASP A 15 2.94 5.24 -13.92
C ASP A 15 2.66 3.77 -14.26
N ARG A 16 3.57 2.87 -13.86
CA ARG A 16 3.37 1.40 -13.99
C ARG A 16 2.16 0.93 -13.20
N LEU A 17 1.98 1.42 -11.97
CA LEU A 17 0.82 1.09 -11.15
C LEU A 17 -0.47 1.62 -11.80
N SER A 18 -0.48 2.87 -12.26
CA SER A 18 -1.64 3.47 -12.92
C SER A 18 -2.07 2.66 -14.12
N LYS A 19 -1.12 2.27 -14.98
CA LYS A 19 -1.40 1.43 -16.15
C LYS A 19 -1.94 0.05 -15.77
N ALA A 20 -1.38 -0.57 -14.73
CA ALA A 20 -1.85 -1.87 -14.24
C ALA A 20 -3.27 -1.83 -13.66
N LEU A 21 -3.75 -0.67 -13.23
CA LEU A 21 -5.10 -0.48 -12.66
C LEU A 21 -6.15 -0.11 -13.71
N GLU A 22 -5.79 0.08 -14.98
CA GLU A 22 -6.76 0.33 -16.05
C GLU A 22 -7.76 -0.83 -16.15
N GLY A 23 -9.06 -0.52 -16.08
CA GLY A 23 -10.15 -1.52 -16.11
C GLY A 23 -10.37 -2.30 -14.80
N SER A 24 -9.62 -2.04 -13.74
CA SER A 24 -9.70 -2.78 -12.46
C SER A 24 -10.89 -2.37 -11.55
N GLY A 25 -11.56 -1.27 -11.86
CA GLY A 25 -12.62 -0.69 -11.02
C GLY A 25 -12.12 0.27 -9.92
N TYR A 26 -10.82 0.37 -9.70
CA TYR A 26 -10.24 1.42 -8.85
C TYR A 26 -10.32 2.78 -9.55
N ARG A 27 -10.70 3.81 -8.78
CA ARG A 27 -10.85 5.19 -9.25
C ARG A 27 -9.51 5.92 -9.37
N SER A 28 -8.49 5.46 -8.66
CA SER A 28 -7.13 6.02 -8.72
C SER A 28 -6.08 5.07 -8.15
N PRO A 29 -4.80 5.24 -8.50
CA PRO A 29 -3.69 4.58 -7.83
C PRO A 29 -3.67 4.84 -6.32
N THR A 30 -4.04 6.05 -5.88
CA THR A 30 -4.12 6.41 -4.47
C THR A 30 -5.13 5.55 -3.71
N GLU A 31 -6.31 5.29 -4.29
CA GLU A 31 -7.31 4.41 -3.68
C GLU A 31 -6.76 3.00 -3.48
N TYR A 32 -6.05 2.47 -4.48
CA TYR A 32 -5.41 1.17 -4.38
C TYR A 32 -4.30 1.13 -3.33
N ILE A 33 -3.47 2.17 -3.23
CA ILE A 33 -2.44 2.28 -2.18
C ILE A 33 -3.08 2.31 -0.79
N VAL A 34 -4.17 3.06 -0.61
CA VAL A 34 -4.91 3.08 0.65
C VAL A 34 -5.48 1.69 0.98
N TYR A 35 -6.02 0.97 0.00
CA TYR A 35 -6.46 -0.41 0.17
C TYR A 35 -5.31 -1.33 0.63
N LEU A 36 -4.14 -1.25 -0.02
CA LEU A 36 -2.97 -2.04 0.34
C LEU A 36 -2.52 -1.75 1.77
N ILE A 37 -2.43 -0.47 2.15
CA ILE A 37 -2.06 -0.09 3.52
C ILE A 37 -3.05 -0.69 4.50
N ARG A 38 -4.36 -0.54 4.28
CA ARG A 38 -5.40 -1.12 5.17
C ARG A 38 -5.30 -2.64 5.28
N ARG A 39 -4.94 -3.31 4.19
CA ARG A 39 -4.81 -4.76 4.14
C ARG A 39 -3.59 -5.27 4.90
N PHE A 40 -2.45 -4.58 4.80
CA PHE A 40 -1.17 -5.07 5.33
C PHE A 40 -0.74 -4.43 6.65
N LEU A 41 -1.29 -3.27 7.01
CA LEU A 41 -0.97 -2.60 8.28
C LEU A 41 -1.21 -3.49 9.52
N PRO A 42 -2.31 -4.28 9.61
CA PRO A 42 -2.52 -5.16 10.77
C PRO A 42 -1.42 -6.22 10.95
N GLU A 43 -0.82 -6.68 9.85
CA GLU A 43 0.30 -7.62 9.88
C GLU A 43 1.57 -6.95 10.41
N LEU A 44 1.79 -5.68 10.06
CA LEU A 44 2.91 -4.87 10.54
C LEU A 44 2.75 -4.45 12.00
N GLU A 45 1.51 -4.26 12.47
CA GLU A 45 1.15 -3.93 13.86
C GLU A 45 1.02 -5.18 14.75
N SER A 46 1.32 -6.37 14.24
CA SER A 46 1.17 -7.60 15.02
C SER A 46 2.18 -7.67 16.17
N GLU A 47 1.66 -7.95 17.38
CA GLU A 47 2.46 -8.25 18.58
C GLU A 47 3.22 -9.58 18.46
N ASP A 48 2.77 -10.47 17.58
CA ASP A 48 3.50 -11.68 17.21
C ASP A 48 4.73 -11.30 16.39
N ARG A 49 5.91 -11.46 17.02
CA ARG A 49 7.21 -11.10 16.44
C ARG A 49 7.47 -11.82 15.12
N GLU A 50 7.10 -13.09 15.00
CA GLU A 50 7.33 -13.87 13.80
C GLU A 50 6.45 -13.38 12.64
N ARG A 51 5.19 -13.10 12.94
CA ARG A 51 4.24 -12.53 11.98
C ARG A 51 4.66 -11.15 11.48
N ARG A 52 5.09 -10.27 12.40
CA ARG A 52 5.59 -8.93 12.06
C ARG A 52 6.89 -8.97 11.24
N LEU A 53 7.82 -9.86 11.58
CA LEU A 53 9.07 -10.03 10.82
C LEU A 53 8.79 -10.49 9.38
N ARG A 54 7.88 -11.46 9.19
CA ARG A 54 7.45 -11.87 7.85
C ARG A 54 6.80 -10.74 7.07
N ALA A 55 5.94 -9.94 7.70
CA ALA A 55 5.29 -8.79 7.06
C ALA A 55 6.29 -7.72 6.60
N LEU A 56 7.41 -7.57 7.32
CA LEU A 56 8.52 -6.68 6.96
C LEU A 56 9.46 -7.28 5.90
N GLY A 57 9.21 -8.51 5.45
CA GLY A 57 10.02 -9.19 4.43
C GLY A 57 11.23 -9.96 4.96
N TYR A 58 11.33 -10.15 6.29
CA TYR A 58 12.34 -11.04 6.87
C TYR A 58 11.88 -12.50 6.76
N LYS A 59 12.80 -13.40 6.38
CA LYS A 59 12.59 -14.85 6.37
C LYS A 59 12.79 -15.46 7.75
#